data_AF-A0A973EBY5-F1
#
_entry.id   AF-A0A973EBY5-F1
#
_cell.length_a   1.000
_cell.length_b   1.000
_cell.length_c   1.000
_cell.angle_alpha   90.00
_cell.angle_beta   90.00
_cell.angle_gamma   90.00
#
_symmetry.space_group_name_H-M   'P 1'
#
loop_
_entity.id
_entity.type
_entity.pdbx_description
1 polymer ?
#
loop_
_entity_poly.entity_id
_entity_poly.type
_entity_poly.pdbx_seq_one_letter_code
_entity_poly.pdbx_strand_id
1 'polypeptide(L)'
;ISALNGANVVNPGGDDMRWYEGAPLLAQLEQIEILSAPSLHELRFPVQYVNRPNLNFRGYSGTLAAGAVEVGTEIRVEPSGKRSTVARIVTNDGELSVAYSGQSVTLTLRDELDISRGDMLVAANSAIEPSSVFTADVVWMHETPLSPGQEYEFKAGTRVVSGRVTRIVYQVDVNTLARSATDALPLNGIARCQIEVTQPLVLDSYQRSPETGSFIFIDKLSNLTVGAGMVVDALNVGHVVWHDMAVDKRLRAERNRQKPSIIWFTGLSGAGKSTVADALERQLFGMGYNTYLLDGDNVRHGLCRDLGFSDLDRQENIRRVGEVAKLMVDVGVITLVSFISPFRNDRQIVRNMVEADEFIEVYVNTPLWVCEKRDPKGLYRKARNGEIQQFTGINSPYEAPESPEVVIDTSAHDLEETVGQLIAALRRHRII
;
A
#
# COMPACT_ATOMS: atom_id res chain seq x y z
N ILE A 1 10.51 40.01 -1.17
CA ILE A 1 10.91 40.74 0.06
C ILE A 1 12.41 41.06 -0.01
N SER A 2 12.89 42.06 0.73
CA SER A 2 14.31 42.25 1.02
C SER A 2 14.53 42.14 2.53
N ALA A 3 15.17 41.06 2.99
CA ALA A 3 15.42 40.86 4.42
C ALA A 3 16.42 41.89 4.98
N LEU A 4 17.43 42.27 4.18
CA LEU A 4 18.45 43.24 4.57
C LEU A 4 17.88 44.65 4.77
N ASN A 5 17.00 45.09 3.86
CA ASN A 5 16.48 46.45 3.82
C ASN A 5 15.05 46.57 4.39
N GLY A 6 14.42 45.45 4.76
CA GLY A 6 13.06 45.39 5.30
C GLY A 6 11.92 45.55 4.28
N ALA A 7 12.22 45.67 2.98
CA ALA A 7 11.21 45.89 1.95
C ALA A 7 10.24 44.70 1.84
N ASN A 8 8.94 44.98 1.96
CA ASN A 8 7.85 44.00 1.91
C ASN A 8 7.90 42.92 3.01
N VAL A 9 8.65 43.17 4.10
CA VAL A 9 8.73 42.29 5.29
C VAL A 9 7.61 42.64 6.27
N VAL A 10 7.63 43.88 6.80
CA VAL A 10 6.58 44.40 7.70
C VAL A 10 5.67 45.36 6.94
N ASN A 11 6.28 46.34 6.27
CA ASN A 11 5.60 47.34 5.46
C ASN A 11 5.72 47.00 3.96
N PRO A 12 4.83 47.52 3.10
CA PRO A 12 4.95 47.37 1.65
C PRO A 12 6.33 47.78 1.13
N GLY A 13 6.80 47.13 0.07
CA GLY A 13 8.15 47.35 -0.50
C GLY A 13 8.43 48.75 -1.05
N GLY A 14 7.45 49.66 -1.02
CA GLY A 14 7.61 51.04 -1.45
C GLY A 14 7.84 51.19 -2.95
N ASP A 15 8.59 52.22 -3.34
CA ASP A 15 8.80 52.60 -4.75
C ASP A 15 9.54 51.54 -5.58
N ASP A 16 10.41 50.76 -4.95
CA ASP A 16 11.19 49.69 -5.58
C ASP A 16 10.33 48.47 -5.96
N MET A 17 9.10 48.37 -5.43
CA MET A 17 8.19 47.24 -5.62
C MET A 17 6.77 47.66 -6.02
N ARG A 18 6.61 48.78 -6.75
CA ARG A 18 5.29 49.28 -7.21
C ARG A 18 4.50 48.29 -8.06
N TRP A 19 5.16 47.31 -8.67
CA TRP A 19 4.53 46.25 -9.47
C TRP A 19 3.88 45.14 -8.62
N TYR A 20 4.18 45.08 -7.32
CA TYR A 20 3.68 44.05 -6.41
C TYR A 20 2.53 44.59 -5.57
N GLU A 21 1.32 44.08 -5.82
CA GLU A 21 0.08 44.52 -5.15
C GLU A 21 -0.30 43.65 -3.92
N GLY A 22 0.47 42.61 -3.62
CA GLY A 22 0.20 41.70 -2.50
C GLY A 22 0.56 42.28 -1.13
N ALA A 23 0.02 41.68 -0.07
CA ALA A 23 0.32 42.09 1.31
C ALA A 23 1.79 41.79 1.69
N PRO A 24 2.41 42.59 2.58
CA PRO A 24 3.72 42.30 3.16
C PRO A 24 3.74 40.95 3.91
N LEU A 25 4.93 40.37 4.07
CA LEU A 25 5.08 39.05 4.70
C LEU A 25 4.43 38.95 6.08
N LEU A 26 4.62 39.96 6.95
CA LEU A 26 4.02 39.94 8.30
C LEU A 26 2.49 39.92 8.24
N ALA A 27 1.90 40.76 7.38
CA ALA A 27 0.46 40.80 7.20
C ALA A 27 -0.09 39.47 6.67
N GLN A 28 0.67 38.78 5.81
CA GLN A 28 0.30 37.43 5.38
C GLN A 28 0.38 36.41 6.53
N LEU A 29 1.43 36.44 7.35
CA LEU A 29 1.56 35.55 8.51
C LEU A 29 0.46 35.78 9.57
N GLU A 30 0.00 37.02 9.74
CA GLU A 30 -1.11 37.37 10.65
C GLU A 30 -2.48 36.93 10.12
N GLN A 31 -2.62 36.78 8.80
CA GLN A 31 -3.87 36.42 8.13
C GLN A 31 -3.95 34.95 7.72
N ILE A 32 -2.87 34.17 7.89
CA ILE A 32 -2.91 32.74 7.65
C ILE A 32 -3.94 32.13 8.59
N GLU A 33 -5.01 31.60 8.01
CA GLU A 33 -5.88 30.68 8.72
C GLU A 33 -5.05 29.47 9.12
N ILE A 34 -4.82 29.34 10.42
CA ILE A 34 -4.28 28.10 10.98
C ILE A 34 -5.40 27.08 10.80
N LEU A 35 -5.35 26.33 9.69
CA LEU A 35 -6.21 25.17 9.46
C LEU A 35 -5.78 24.08 10.47
N SER A 36 -6.16 24.26 11.73
CA SER A 36 -6.03 23.29 12.81
C SER A 36 -7.33 22.53 13.00
N ALA A 37 -8.12 22.34 11.95
CA ALA A 37 -9.21 21.39 12.01
C ALA A 37 -8.56 19.99 12.03
N PRO A 38 -8.73 19.19 13.10
CA PRO A 38 -8.26 17.82 13.08
C PRO A 38 -8.92 17.13 11.90
N SER A 39 -8.13 16.57 10.98
CA SER A 39 -8.64 15.83 9.83
C SER A 39 -9.48 14.61 10.23
N LEU A 40 -9.34 14.17 11.50
CA LEU A 40 -10.10 13.08 12.07
C LEU A 40 -11.13 13.60 13.09
N HIS A 41 -12.40 13.43 12.76
CA HIS A 41 -13.53 13.75 13.65
C HIS A 41 -13.81 12.64 14.68
N GLU A 42 -13.25 11.45 14.49
CA GLU A 42 -13.41 10.36 15.44
C GLU A 42 -12.53 10.55 16.68
N LEU A 43 -13.07 10.13 17.83
CA LEU A 43 -12.37 10.14 19.10
C LEU A 43 -11.06 9.32 19.05
N ARG A 44 -9.95 9.98 19.41
CA ARG A 44 -8.68 9.35 19.79
C ARG A 44 -8.18 9.98 21.10
N PHE A 45 -8.18 9.21 22.17
CA PHE A 45 -7.68 9.65 23.47
C PHE A 45 -6.59 8.71 23.97
N PRO A 46 -5.30 9.03 23.72
CA PRO A 46 -4.20 8.24 24.26
C PRO A 46 -4.07 8.48 25.77
N VAL A 47 -4.14 7.41 26.55
CA VAL A 47 -4.01 7.49 28.01
C VAL A 47 -2.54 7.73 28.34
N GLN A 48 -2.27 8.88 28.96
CA GLN A 48 -0.92 9.28 29.40
C GLN A 48 -0.67 8.89 30.86
N TYR A 49 -1.70 8.95 31.69
CA TYR A 49 -1.59 8.71 33.13
C TYR A 49 -2.89 8.14 33.70
N VAL A 50 -2.77 7.18 34.62
CA VAL A 50 -3.90 6.61 35.35
C VAL A 50 -3.88 7.16 36.76
N ASN A 51 -4.85 8.01 37.08
CA ASN A 51 -4.93 8.69 38.36
C ASN A 51 -5.84 7.92 39.32
N ARG A 52 -5.30 7.56 40.50
CA ARG A 52 -6.02 6.94 41.62
C ARG A 52 -5.64 7.64 42.93
N PRO A 53 -6.20 8.82 43.22
CA PRO A 53 -5.87 9.57 44.43
C PRO A 53 -6.49 8.93 45.68
N ASN A 54 -7.56 8.13 45.52
CA ASN A 54 -8.20 7.37 46.59
C ASN A 54 -8.95 6.16 45.99
N LEU A 55 -9.55 5.32 46.86
CA LEU A 55 -10.23 4.08 46.47
C LEU A 55 -11.46 4.28 45.58
N ASN A 56 -12.08 5.47 45.59
CA ASN A 56 -13.34 5.74 44.90
C ASN A 56 -13.16 6.56 43.62
N PHE A 57 -11.93 6.97 43.29
CA PHE A 57 -11.65 7.73 42.08
C PHE A 57 -10.62 7.00 41.21
N ARG A 58 -11.03 6.69 39.99
CA ARG A 58 -10.17 6.21 38.93
C ARG A 58 -10.39 7.06 37.68
N GLY A 59 -9.39 7.87 37.35
CA GLY A 59 -9.40 8.76 36.18
C GLY A 59 -8.29 8.40 35.20
N TYR A 60 -8.57 8.58 33.92
CA TYR A 60 -7.62 8.36 32.83
C TYR A 60 -7.28 9.71 32.21
N SER A 61 -6.08 10.19 32.50
CA SER A 61 -5.60 11.51 32.08
C SER A 61 -4.82 11.41 30.78
N GLY A 62 -5.01 12.38 29.90
CA GLY A 62 -4.41 12.44 28.58
C GLY A 62 -4.77 13.73 27.87
N THR A 63 -4.25 13.90 26.66
CA THR A 63 -4.63 14.99 25.76
C THR A 63 -5.45 14.40 24.63
N LEU A 64 -6.62 14.99 24.33
CA LEU A 64 -7.47 14.51 23.24
C LEU A 64 -6.73 14.72 21.91
N ALA A 65 -6.33 13.64 21.26
CA ALA A 65 -5.57 13.71 20.01
C ALA A 65 -6.50 14.11 18.85
N ALA A 66 -7.67 13.48 18.76
CA ALA A 66 -8.62 13.75 17.69
C ALA A 66 -10.07 13.60 18.16
N GLY A 67 -10.98 14.21 17.38
CA GLY A 67 -12.42 14.22 17.64
C GLY A 67 -12.83 15.04 18.86
N ALA A 68 -14.00 14.68 19.39
CA ALA A 68 -14.57 15.23 20.62
C ALA A 68 -15.07 14.09 21.51
N VAL A 69 -15.20 14.37 22.80
CA VAL A 69 -15.77 13.44 23.78
C VAL A 69 -16.77 14.17 24.66
N GLU A 70 -17.97 13.60 24.77
CA GLU A 70 -19.04 14.11 25.64
C GLU A 70 -19.29 13.13 26.80
N VAL A 71 -19.82 13.65 27.91
CA VAL A 71 -20.32 12.79 28.98
C VAL A 71 -21.45 11.91 28.42
N GLY A 72 -21.34 10.59 28.62
CA GLY A 72 -22.25 9.61 28.03
C GLY A 72 -21.78 8.99 26.71
N THR A 73 -20.63 9.43 26.15
CA THR A 73 -20.05 8.81 24.94
C THR A 73 -19.68 7.35 25.22
N GLU A 74 -20.12 6.43 24.35
CA GLU A 74 -19.64 5.05 24.35
C GLU A 74 -18.26 4.93 23.71
N ILE A 75 -17.36 4.26 24.41
CA ILE A 75 -15.96 4.11 24.01
C ILE A 75 -15.55 2.65 23.98
N ARG A 76 -14.48 2.38 23.22
CA ARG A 76 -13.73 1.12 23.24
C ARG A 76 -12.30 1.39 23.65
N VAL A 77 -11.74 0.52 24.49
CA VAL A 77 -10.37 0.60 25.00
C VAL A 77 -9.50 -0.34 24.18
N GLU A 78 -8.58 0.23 23.42
CA GLU A 78 -7.60 -0.55 22.67
C GLU A 78 -6.26 -0.65 23.42
N PRO A 79 -5.57 -1.81 23.37
CA PRO A 79 -5.84 -2.97 22.51
C PRO A 79 -6.81 -4.02 23.11
N SER A 80 -7.42 -3.76 24.28
CA SER A 80 -8.22 -4.77 24.99
C SER A 80 -9.58 -5.10 24.37
N GLY A 81 -10.09 -4.24 23.48
CA GLY A 81 -11.43 -4.31 22.90
C GLY A 81 -12.59 -4.08 23.87
N LYS A 82 -12.33 -3.86 25.17
CA LYS A 82 -13.38 -3.65 26.18
C LYS A 82 -14.13 -2.34 25.94
N ARG A 83 -15.42 -2.33 26.23
CA ARG A 83 -16.29 -1.14 26.06
C ARG A 83 -16.73 -0.59 27.40
N SER A 84 -16.95 0.72 27.44
CA SER A 84 -17.57 1.42 28.57
C SER A 84 -18.16 2.76 28.08
N THR A 85 -18.65 3.56 29.00
CA THR A 85 -19.21 4.89 28.74
C THR A 85 -18.49 5.93 29.58
N VAL A 86 -18.22 7.09 29.00
CA VAL A 86 -17.65 8.23 29.72
C VAL A 86 -18.63 8.72 30.78
N ALA A 87 -18.21 8.70 32.04
CA ALA A 87 -19.02 9.13 33.18
C ALA A 87 -18.83 10.62 33.48
N ARG A 88 -17.58 11.11 33.54
CA ARG A 88 -17.23 12.51 33.80
C ARG A 88 -16.00 12.90 33.01
N ILE A 89 -15.93 14.18 32.64
CA ILE A 89 -14.74 14.82 32.05
C ILE A 89 -14.23 15.83 33.07
N VAL A 90 -13.07 15.57 33.66
CA VAL A 90 -12.51 16.35 34.77
C VAL A 90 -11.28 17.11 34.29
N THR A 91 -11.22 18.40 34.60
CA THR A 91 -10.07 19.28 34.35
C THR A 91 -9.65 19.97 35.64
N ASN A 92 -8.58 20.77 35.58
CA ASN A 92 -8.18 21.60 36.71
C ASN A 92 -9.27 22.61 37.12
N ASP A 93 -10.00 23.15 36.15
CA ASP A 93 -10.95 24.24 36.37
C ASP A 93 -12.38 23.73 36.66
N GLY A 94 -12.52 22.41 36.79
CA GLY A 94 -13.79 21.75 37.08
C GLY A 94 -14.18 20.69 36.05
N GLU A 95 -15.45 20.33 36.04
CA GLU A 95 -16.01 19.33 35.13
C GLU A 95 -16.56 19.95 33.85
N LEU A 96 -16.33 19.26 32.74
CA LEU A 96 -16.82 19.66 31.43
C LEU A 96 -17.91 18.69 30.95
N SER A 97 -18.87 19.20 30.16
CA SER A 97 -19.83 18.37 29.45
C SER A 97 -19.26 17.77 28.16
N VAL A 98 -18.31 18.48 27.54
CA VAL A 98 -17.65 18.11 26.28
C VAL A 98 -16.17 18.54 26.31
N ALA A 99 -15.30 17.78 25.66
CA ALA A 99 -13.92 18.14 25.40
C ALA A 99 -13.55 17.91 23.93
N TYR A 100 -12.64 18.74 23.41
CA TYR A 100 -12.20 18.80 22.02
C TYR A 100 -10.70 18.51 21.87
N SER A 101 -10.28 18.21 20.64
CA SER A 101 -8.87 17.94 20.30
C SER A 101 -7.94 19.04 20.83
N GLY A 102 -6.77 18.63 21.33
CA GLY A 102 -5.79 19.49 21.98
C GLY A 102 -6.01 19.74 23.47
N GLN A 103 -7.20 19.47 24.02
CA GLN A 103 -7.46 19.67 25.45
C GLN A 103 -6.91 18.53 26.30
N SER A 104 -6.20 18.88 27.38
CA SER A 104 -5.77 17.94 28.42
C SER A 104 -6.87 17.74 29.45
N VAL A 105 -7.40 16.52 29.54
CA VAL A 105 -8.54 16.17 30.40
C VAL A 105 -8.30 14.85 31.12
N THR A 106 -9.08 14.58 32.16
CA THR A 106 -9.16 13.29 32.85
C THR A 106 -10.55 12.71 32.68
N LEU A 107 -10.65 11.56 32.04
CA LEU A 107 -11.91 10.86 31.83
C LEU A 107 -12.14 9.83 32.94
N THR A 108 -13.33 9.83 33.53
CA THR A 108 -13.79 8.69 34.33
C THR A 108 -14.79 7.87 33.52
N LEU A 109 -14.84 6.56 33.78
CA LEU A 109 -15.72 5.63 33.07
C LEU A 109 -16.79 5.09 34.02
N ARG A 110 -17.91 4.63 33.47
CA ARG A 110 -18.98 3.98 34.25
C ARG A 110 -18.55 2.63 34.79
N ASP A 111 -17.77 1.90 33.99
CA ASP A 111 -17.30 0.56 34.34
C ASP A 111 -15.84 0.61 34.81
N GLU A 112 -15.50 -0.23 35.79
CA GLU A 112 -14.12 -0.41 36.22
C GLU A 112 -13.34 -1.28 35.23
N LEU A 113 -12.89 -0.66 34.14
CA LEU A 113 -12.03 -1.31 33.17
C LEU A 113 -10.57 -1.29 33.61
N ASP A 114 -9.81 -2.31 33.21
CA ASP A 114 -8.36 -2.31 33.38
C ASP A 114 -7.69 -1.62 32.19
N ILE A 115 -7.25 -0.37 32.42
CA ILE A 115 -6.64 0.52 31.44
C ILE A 115 -5.34 1.04 32.02
N SER A 116 -4.29 1.03 31.19
CA SER A 116 -2.93 1.46 31.51
C SER A 116 -2.47 2.63 30.65
N ARG A 117 -1.34 3.24 31.01
CA ARG A 117 -0.66 4.21 30.15
C ARG A 117 -0.29 3.54 28.82
N GLY A 118 -0.53 4.23 27.71
CA GLY A 118 -0.29 3.71 26.37
C GLY A 118 -1.50 3.04 25.73
N ASP A 119 -2.57 2.78 26.49
CA ASP A 119 -3.84 2.36 25.91
C ASP A 119 -4.54 3.54 25.24
N MET A 120 -5.39 3.26 24.26
CA MET A 120 -6.11 4.29 23.52
C MET A 120 -7.62 4.12 23.70
N LEU A 121 -8.30 5.18 24.12
CA LEU A 121 -9.76 5.21 24.09
C LEU A 121 -10.20 5.74 22.73
N VAL A 122 -11.06 4.98 22.07
CA VAL A 122 -11.62 5.30 20.76
C VAL A 122 -13.14 5.25 20.82
N ALA A 123 -13.82 5.84 19.83
CA ALA A 123 -15.27 5.69 19.70
C ALA A 123 -15.65 4.19 19.62
N ALA A 124 -16.74 3.77 20.26
CA ALA A 124 -17.09 2.35 20.35
C ALA A 124 -17.27 1.64 18.99
N ASN A 125 -17.72 2.38 17.98
CA ASN A 125 -17.92 1.96 16.60
C ASN A 125 -16.73 2.25 15.67
N SER A 126 -15.59 2.70 16.20
CA SER A 126 -14.40 2.98 15.41
C SER A 126 -13.93 1.71 14.67
N ALA A 127 -13.54 1.88 13.41
CA ALA A 127 -12.97 0.82 12.57
C ALA A 127 -11.47 0.58 12.82
N ILE A 128 -10.84 1.37 13.69
CA ILE A 128 -9.42 1.20 14.02
C ILE A 128 -9.18 -0.09 14.78
N GLU A 129 -8.17 -0.86 14.37
CA GLU A 129 -7.74 -2.08 15.04
C GLU A 129 -6.26 -1.95 15.41
N PRO A 130 -5.82 -2.51 16.55
CA PRO A 130 -4.40 -2.57 16.87
C PRO A 130 -3.64 -3.41 15.84
N SER A 131 -2.48 -2.93 15.39
CA SER A 131 -1.63 -3.67 14.46
C SER A 131 -0.21 -3.82 14.98
N SER A 132 0.38 -4.99 14.77
CA SER A 132 1.79 -5.26 15.01
C SER A 132 2.66 -5.06 13.76
N VAL A 133 2.06 -4.81 12.60
CA VAL A 133 2.78 -4.62 11.33
C VAL A 133 2.19 -3.43 10.58
N PHE A 134 3.02 -2.45 10.24
CA PHE A 134 2.56 -1.26 9.54
C PHE A 134 3.63 -0.73 8.59
N THR A 135 3.21 0.12 7.65
CA THR A 135 4.11 0.81 6.73
C THR A 135 4.21 2.28 7.13
N ALA A 136 5.42 2.81 7.16
CA ALA A 136 5.68 4.19 7.51
C ALA A 136 6.75 4.82 6.61
N ASP A 137 6.63 6.11 6.37
CA ASP A 137 7.71 6.92 5.81
C ASP A 137 8.62 7.34 6.97
N VAL A 138 9.90 6.98 6.87
CA VAL A 138 10.92 7.10 7.92
C VAL A 138 11.96 8.13 7.49
N VAL A 139 12.30 9.03 8.41
CA VAL A 139 13.43 9.95 8.31
C VAL A 139 14.50 9.50 9.28
N TRP A 140 15.65 9.08 8.75
CA TRP A 140 16.76 8.60 9.56
C TRP A 140 17.69 9.74 9.97
N MET A 141 18.05 9.78 11.25
CA MET A 141 18.73 10.93 11.87
C MET A 141 20.04 10.56 12.57
N HIS A 142 20.48 9.31 12.45
CA HIS A 142 21.66 8.80 13.14
C HIS A 142 22.78 8.40 12.16
N GLU A 143 24.04 8.53 12.60
CA GLU A 143 25.22 8.25 11.76
C GLU A 143 25.33 6.77 11.38
N THR A 144 25.04 5.87 12.33
CA THR A 144 24.89 4.44 12.04
C THR A 144 23.67 4.23 11.15
N PRO A 145 23.82 3.67 9.93
CA PRO A 145 22.70 3.46 9.02
C PRO A 145 21.64 2.52 9.59
N LEU A 146 20.37 2.81 9.34
CA LEU A 146 19.29 1.87 9.64
C LEU A 146 19.41 0.67 8.70
N SER A 147 19.52 -0.51 9.30
CA SER A 147 19.55 -1.79 8.60
C SER A 147 18.34 -2.63 9.02
N PRO A 148 17.60 -3.25 8.08
CA PRO A 148 16.52 -4.16 8.41
C PRO A 148 16.95 -5.28 9.37
N GLY A 149 16.03 -5.72 10.22
CA GLY A 149 16.26 -6.76 11.22
C GLY A 149 16.81 -6.27 12.57
N GLN A 150 17.44 -5.09 12.62
CA GLN A 150 17.89 -4.50 13.89
C GLN A 150 16.71 -4.08 14.77
N GLU A 151 16.79 -4.38 16.07
CA GLU A 151 15.77 -3.99 17.03
C GLU A 151 15.92 -2.54 17.52
N TYR A 152 14.78 -1.86 17.63
CA TYR A 152 14.63 -0.53 18.19
C TYR A 152 13.47 -0.49 19.18
N GLU A 153 13.40 0.57 19.97
CA GLU A 153 12.16 0.98 20.63
C GLU A 153 11.42 2.00 19.76
N PHE A 154 10.12 1.82 19.64
CA PHE A 154 9.21 2.70 18.91
C PHE A 154 8.32 3.39 19.92
N LYS A 155 8.41 4.71 20.00
CA LYS A 155 7.52 5.51 20.84
C LYS A 155 6.46 6.17 19.97
N ALA A 156 5.24 5.65 20.05
CA ALA A 156 4.06 6.17 19.35
C ALA A 156 3.10 6.77 20.39
N GLY A 157 2.93 8.09 20.35
CA GLY A 157 2.18 8.83 21.38
C GLY A 157 2.69 8.54 22.80
N THR A 158 1.85 7.89 23.60
CA THR A 158 2.12 7.60 25.03
C THR A 158 2.68 6.20 25.27
N ARG A 159 2.77 5.37 24.21
CA ARG A 159 3.20 3.97 24.26
C ARG A 159 4.61 3.80 23.68
N VAL A 160 5.41 2.96 24.32
CA VAL A 160 6.73 2.54 23.84
C VAL A 160 6.71 1.02 23.66
N VAL A 161 7.10 0.53 22.50
CA VAL A 161 7.16 -0.90 22.18
C VAL A 161 8.48 -1.25 21.51
N SER A 162 8.97 -2.46 21.71
CA SER A 162 10.09 -2.97 20.91
C SER A 162 9.61 -3.40 19.53
N GLY A 163 10.48 -3.32 18.55
CA GLY A 163 10.22 -3.79 17.20
C GLY A 163 11.45 -3.72 16.32
N ARG A 164 11.25 -3.82 15.01
CA ARG A 164 12.30 -3.69 13.99
C ARG A 164 11.71 -3.23 12.68
N VAL A 165 12.55 -2.65 11.84
CA VAL A 165 12.25 -2.51 10.41
C VAL A 165 12.47 -3.88 9.76
N THR A 166 11.44 -4.46 9.16
CA THR A 166 11.57 -5.76 8.47
C THR A 166 12.11 -5.60 7.07
N ARG A 167 11.73 -4.51 6.38
CA ARG A 167 12.25 -4.18 5.05
C ARG A 167 12.17 -2.68 4.77
N ILE A 168 13.11 -2.21 3.95
CA ILE A 168 13.00 -0.92 3.27
C ILE A 168 12.33 -1.18 1.92
N VAL A 169 11.14 -0.61 1.70
CA VAL A 169 10.37 -0.79 0.46
C VAL A 169 11.02 0.00 -0.68
N TYR A 170 11.36 1.26 -0.41
CA TYR A 170 12.18 2.11 -1.29
C TYR A 170 12.70 3.31 -0.51
N GLN A 171 13.85 3.85 -0.94
CA GLN A 171 14.36 5.14 -0.52
C GLN A 171 13.87 6.24 -1.46
N VAL A 172 13.68 7.45 -0.93
CA VAL A 172 13.36 8.66 -1.69
C VAL A 172 14.58 9.58 -1.69
N ASP A 173 15.02 9.98 -2.88
CA ASP A 173 16.03 11.03 -3.01
C ASP A 173 15.39 12.40 -2.73
N VAL A 174 15.96 13.15 -1.78
CA VAL A 174 15.39 14.42 -1.30
C VAL A 174 15.45 15.55 -2.32
N ASN A 175 16.33 15.47 -3.32
CA ASN A 175 16.50 16.51 -4.34
C ASN A 175 15.63 16.26 -5.57
N THR A 176 15.43 14.99 -5.92
CA THR A 176 14.75 14.58 -7.16
C THR A 176 13.39 13.94 -6.93
N LEU A 177 13.09 13.53 -5.69
CA LEU A 177 11.92 12.74 -5.30
C LEU A 177 11.84 11.36 -5.98
N ALA A 178 12.92 10.93 -6.65
CA ALA A 178 13.01 9.63 -7.28
C ALA A 178 13.06 8.52 -6.23
N ARG A 179 12.50 7.36 -6.59
CA ARG A 179 12.48 6.17 -5.73
C ARG A 179 13.55 5.18 -6.18
N SER A 180 14.29 4.61 -5.24
CA SER A 180 15.30 3.58 -5.51
C SER A 180 15.27 2.48 -4.45
N ALA A 181 15.72 1.28 -4.82
CA ALA A 181 15.97 0.21 -3.86
C ALA A 181 17.21 0.53 -3.02
N THR A 182 17.22 0.09 -1.75
CA THR A 182 18.38 0.15 -0.87
C THR A 182 18.30 -0.92 0.22
N ASP A 183 19.44 -1.43 0.65
CA ASP A 183 19.54 -2.40 1.75
C ASP A 183 19.67 -1.74 3.13
N ALA A 184 20.11 -0.48 3.16
CA ALA A 184 20.28 0.30 4.39
C ALA A 184 19.96 1.78 4.16
N LEU A 185 19.52 2.47 5.20
CA LEU A 185 19.16 3.89 5.15
C LEU A 185 20.23 4.73 5.86
N PRO A 186 21.03 5.53 5.14
CA PRO A 186 22.06 6.36 5.75
C PRO A 186 21.47 7.57 6.50
N LEU A 187 22.33 8.30 7.23
CA LEU A 187 21.98 9.58 7.86
C LEU A 187 21.28 10.52 6.86
N ASN A 188 20.20 11.16 7.30
CA ASN A 188 19.32 12.01 6.49
C ASN A 188 18.58 11.29 5.36
N GLY A 189 18.67 9.96 5.29
CA GLY A 189 17.90 9.16 4.36
C GLY A 189 16.41 9.18 4.70
N ILE A 190 15.58 9.28 3.66
CA ILE A 190 14.13 9.16 3.76
C ILE A 190 13.70 7.90 3.01
N ALA A 191 12.93 7.03 3.65
CA ALA A 191 12.48 5.80 2.99
C ALA A 191 11.10 5.36 3.46
N ARG A 192 10.41 4.60 2.61
CA ARG A 192 9.24 3.84 3.00
C ARG A 192 9.69 2.52 3.59
N CYS A 193 9.31 2.26 4.83
CA CYS A 193 9.71 1.08 5.59
C CYS A 193 8.49 0.27 6.03
N GLN A 194 8.63 -1.06 6.07
CA GLN A 194 7.71 -1.92 6.80
C GLN A 194 8.29 -2.20 8.18
N ILE A 195 7.46 -2.05 9.20
CA ILE A 195 7.85 -2.13 10.60
C ILE A 195 7.01 -3.21 11.27
N GLU A 196 7.67 -4.02 12.07
CA GLU A 196 7.05 -5.03 12.93
C GLU A 196 7.35 -4.67 14.40
N VAL A 197 6.33 -4.68 15.25
CA VAL A 197 6.45 -4.43 16.69
C VAL A 197 5.97 -5.63 17.49
N THR A 198 6.58 -5.83 18.67
CA THR A 198 6.31 -7.00 19.53
C THR A 198 4.96 -6.93 20.23
N GLN A 199 4.40 -5.72 20.37
CA GLN A 199 3.07 -5.49 20.92
C GLN A 199 2.27 -4.60 19.96
N PRO A 200 1.01 -4.94 19.67
CA PRO A 200 0.18 -4.15 18.76
C PRO A 200 0.05 -2.68 19.19
N LEU A 201 0.15 -1.79 18.21
CA LEU A 201 -0.05 -0.35 18.36
C LEU A 201 -1.36 0.06 17.68
N VAL A 202 -2.03 1.04 18.26
CA VAL A 202 -3.21 1.68 17.66
C VAL A 202 -2.72 2.91 16.92
N LEU A 203 -2.70 2.83 15.60
CA LEU A 203 -2.08 3.83 14.73
C LEU A 203 -3.08 4.28 13.67
N ASP A 204 -3.23 5.59 13.51
CA ASP A 204 -3.87 6.15 12.32
C ASP A 204 -2.80 6.46 11.27
N SER A 205 -3.19 6.69 10.01
CA SER A 205 -2.25 7.28 9.06
C SER A 205 -1.93 8.73 9.45
N TYR A 206 -0.68 9.13 9.27
CA TYR A 206 -0.20 10.47 9.61
C TYR A 206 -0.99 11.58 8.90
N GLN A 207 -1.41 11.33 7.66
CA GLN A 207 -2.26 12.26 6.90
C GLN A 207 -3.65 12.44 7.51
N ARG A 208 -4.17 11.44 8.24
CA ARG A 208 -5.48 11.51 8.91
C ARG A 208 -5.37 12.07 10.32
N SER A 209 -4.30 11.74 11.04
CA SER A 209 -4.09 12.16 12.43
C SER A 209 -2.59 12.19 12.73
N PRO A 210 -1.93 13.36 12.66
CA PRO A 210 -0.51 13.50 12.96
C PRO A 210 -0.13 13.01 14.36
N GLU A 211 -1.01 13.21 15.35
CA GLU A 211 -0.80 12.87 16.76
C GLU A 211 -0.76 11.35 17.01
N THR A 212 -1.53 10.57 16.26
CA THR A 212 -1.61 9.10 16.40
C THR A 212 -0.95 8.34 15.25
N GLY A 213 -0.53 9.05 14.19
CA GLY A 213 0.20 8.51 13.06
C GLY A 213 1.69 8.85 13.06
N SER A 214 2.22 9.47 14.12
CA SER A 214 3.66 9.73 14.28
C SER A 214 4.28 8.88 15.39
N PHE A 215 5.55 8.52 15.19
CA PHE A 215 6.35 7.84 16.18
C PHE A 215 7.83 8.17 16.00
N ILE A 216 8.63 7.86 17.02
CA ILE A 216 10.10 8.00 16.97
C ILE A 216 10.77 6.66 17.20
N PHE A 217 11.96 6.50 16.61
CA PHE A 217 12.88 5.40 16.85
C PHE A 217 13.80 5.77 18.01
N ILE A 218 13.93 4.88 18.98
CA ILE A 218 14.83 5.02 20.13
C ILE A 218 15.79 3.84 20.09
N ASP A 219 17.09 4.13 20.08
CA ASP A 219 18.11 3.09 20.16
C ASP A 219 18.17 2.51 21.58
N LYS A 220 18.12 1.18 21.70
CA LYS A 220 18.01 0.48 22.99
C LYS A 220 19.24 0.61 23.88
N LEU A 221 20.42 0.87 23.30
CA LEU A 221 21.67 0.93 24.04
C LEU A 221 21.98 2.36 24.50
N SER A 222 21.81 3.32 23.62
CA SER A 222 22.13 4.74 23.86
C SER A 222 20.94 5.55 24.38
N ASN A 223 19.71 5.05 24.24
CA ASN A 223 18.45 5.77 24.49
C ASN A 223 18.28 7.04 23.63
N LEU A 224 19.05 7.18 22.55
CA LEU A 224 18.95 8.31 21.64
C LEU A 224 17.78 8.14 20.69
N THR A 225 17.15 9.26 20.33
CA THR A 225 16.22 9.30 19.19
C THR A 225 17.03 9.26 17.90
N VAL A 226 16.91 8.16 17.16
CA VAL A 226 17.72 7.88 15.96
C VAL A 226 16.96 8.10 14.65
N GLY A 227 15.64 8.29 14.72
CA GLY A 227 14.81 8.58 13.56
C GLY A 227 13.37 8.93 13.95
N ALA A 228 12.62 9.40 12.96
CA ALA A 228 11.19 9.70 13.07
C ALA A 228 10.42 8.94 11.99
N GLY A 229 9.18 8.56 12.29
CA GLY A 229 8.31 7.82 11.38
C GLY A 229 6.91 8.39 11.31
N MET A 230 6.35 8.37 10.11
CA MET A 230 5.00 8.80 9.78
C MET A 230 4.26 7.62 9.18
N VAL A 231 3.24 7.12 9.86
CA VAL A 231 2.45 5.96 9.44
C VAL A 231 1.73 6.30 8.13
N VAL A 232 1.94 5.46 7.12
CA VAL A 232 1.24 5.55 5.83
C VAL A 232 -0.02 4.71 5.88
N ASP A 233 0.14 3.46 6.32
CA ASP A 233 -0.94 2.50 6.41
C ASP A 233 -0.67 1.52 7.56
N ALA A 234 -1.67 1.34 8.41
CA ALA A 234 -1.67 0.28 9.40
C ALA A 234 -2.18 -0.97 8.70
N LEU A 235 -1.28 -1.89 8.35
CA LEU A 235 -1.69 -3.12 7.70
C LEU A 235 -2.51 -3.91 8.73
N ASN A 236 -3.83 -3.99 8.50
CA ASN A 236 -4.72 -4.89 9.24
C ASN A 236 -4.47 -6.31 8.74
N VAL A 237 -3.29 -6.83 9.07
CA VAL A 237 -3.01 -8.23 8.86
C VAL A 237 -3.45 -8.94 10.13
N GLY A 238 -4.71 -9.35 10.17
CA GLY A 238 -5.16 -10.33 11.15
C GLY A 238 -4.18 -11.51 11.13
N HIS A 239 -3.35 -11.64 12.16
CA HIS A 239 -2.48 -12.78 12.46
C HIS A 239 -1.59 -13.36 11.34
N VAL A 240 -1.26 -12.63 10.27
CA VAL A 240 -0.30 -13.12 9.25
C VAL A 240 0.96 -12.25 9.29
N VAL A 241 1.92 -12.67 10.11
CA VAL A 241 3.29 -12.16 10.00
C VAL A 241 3.93 -12.83 8.79
N TRP A 242 4.54 -12.05 7.90
CA TRP A 242 5.33 -12.60 6.81
C TRP A 242 6.52 -13.35 7.42
N HIS A 243 6.52 -14.67 7.32
CA HIS A 243 7.63 -15.47 7.80
C HIS A 243 8.74 -15.46 6.76
N ASP A 244 9.88 -14.86 7.10
CA ASP A 244 11.09 -14.97 6.28
C ASP A 244 11.54 -16.43 6.27
N MET A 245 11.34 -17.07 5.12
CA MET A 245 11.73 -18.46 4.91
C MET A 245 13.21 -18.48 4.55
N ALA A 246 13.98 -19.37 5.17
CA ALA A 246 15.41 -19.55 4.87
C ALA A 246 15.72 -19.88 3.39
N VAL A 247 14.71 -20.32 2.65
CA VAL A 247 14.77 -20.51 1.19
C VAL A 247 13.93 -19.41 0.53
N ASP A 248 14.61 -18.45 -0.08
CA ASP A 248 14.00 -17.32 -0.79
C ASP A 248 13.98 -17.54 -2.32
N LYS A 249 13.33 -16.62 -3.04
CA LYS A 249 13.26 -16.61 -4.52
C LYS A 249 14.64 -16.70 -5.16
N ARG A 250 15.65 -16.00 -4.62
CA ARG A 250 17.02 -15.98 -5.18
C ARG A 250 17.65 -17.36 -5.16
N LEU A 251 17.57 -18.05 -4.02
CA LEU A 251 18.10 -19.42 -3.87
C LEU A 251 17.37 -20.40 -4.81
N ARG A 252 16.06 -20.24 -5.03
CA ARG A 252 15.31 -21.07 -5.98
C ARG A 252 15.69 -20.78 -7.43
N ALA A 253 15.84 -19.51 -7.80
CA ALA A 253 16.30 -19.11 -9.13
C ALA A 253 17.71 -19.63 -9.44
N GLU A 254 18.64 -19.53 -8.47
CA GLU A 254 20.01 -20.09 -8.57
C GLU A 254 19.98 -21.61 -8.73
N ARG A 255 19.16 -22.31 -7.95
CA ARG A 255 18.99 -23.77 -8.05
C ARG A 255 18.44 -24.20 -9.40
N ASN A 256 17.44 -23.49 -9.91
CA ASN A 256 16.80 -23.80 -11.18
C ASN A 256 17.61 -23.30 -12.39
N ARG A 257 18.64 -22.47 -12.17
CA ARG A 257 19.46 -21.84 -13.22
C ARG A 257 18.61 -21.09 -14.26
N GLN A 258 17.57 -20.41 -13.80
CA GLN A 258 16.66 -19.63 -14.66
C GLN A 258 16.24 -18.35 -13.96
N LYS A 259 15.90 -17.32 -14.74
CA LYS A 259 15.25 -16.12 -14.23
C LYS A 259 13.74 -16.38 -14.15
N PRO A 260 13.13 -16.48 -12.96
CA PRO A 260 11.68 -16.59 -12.86
C PRO A 260 11.02 -15.32 -13.37
N SER A 261 9.94 -15.47 -14.14
CA SER A 261 9.26 -14.34 -14.77
C SER A 261 7.85 -14.70 -15.18
N ILE A 262 7.00 -13.69 -15.31
CA ILE A 262 5.64 -13.79 -15.85
C ILE A 262 5.68 -13.34 -17.30
N ILE A 263 5.23 -14.21 -18.21
CA ILE A 263 4.98 -13.89 -19.62
C ILE A 263 3.47 -13.77 -19.79
N TRP A 264 2.98 -12.53 -19.82
CA TRP A 264 1.56 -12.22 -19.79
C TRP A 264 1.02 -11.92 -21.19
N PHE A 265 0.23 -12.84 -21.75
CA PHE A 265 -0.44 -12.66 -23.03
C PHE A 265 -1.78 -11.96 -22.84
N THR A 266 -1.93 -10.79 -23.44
CA THR A 266 -3.19 -10.02 -23.51
C THR A 266 -3.64 -9.82 -24.95
N GLY A 267 -4.95 -9.70 -25.16
CA GLY A 267 -5.55 -9.55 -26.48
C GLY A 267 -6.99 -10.05 -26.53
N LEU A 268 -7.66 -9.80 -27.66
CA LEU A 268 -9.06 -10.17 -27.86
C LEU A 268 -9.29 -11.70 -27.78
N SER A 269 -10.54 -12.11 -27.50
CA SER A 269 -10.92 -13.51 -27.64
C SER A 269 -10.65 -14.00 -29.06
N GLY A 270 -10.21 -15.24 -29.26
CA GLY A 270 -9.86 -15.73 -30.61
C GLY A 270 -8.57 -15.14 -31.23
N ALA A 271 -7.86 -14.25 -30.53
CA ALA A 271 -6.61 -13.66 -31.03
C ALA A 271 -5.43 -14.65 -31.12
N GLY A 272 -5.55 -15.88 -30.62
CA GLY A 272 -4.49 -16.90 -30.67
C GLY A 272 -3.63 -17.05 -29.40
N LYS A 273 -3.94 -16.31 -28.32
CA LYS A 273 -3.15 -16.28 -27.07
C LYS A 273 -2.80 -17.68 -26.52
N SER A 274 -3.81 -18.51 -26.25
CA SER A 274 -3.57 -19.83 -25.64
C SER A 274 -2.81 -20.78 -26.58
N THR A 275 -3.02 -20.66 -27.90
CA THR A 275 -2.28 -21.44 -28.90
C THR A 275 -0.81 -21.06 -28.94
N VAL A 276 -0.50 -19.76 -28.96
CA VAL A 276 0.87 -19.27 -28.96
C VAL A 276 1.56 -19.54 -27.62
N ALA A 277 0.86 -19.38 -26.51
CA ALA A 277 1.38 -19.65 -25.17
C ALA A 277 1.72 -21.13 -24.96
N ASP A 278 0.85 -22.06 -25.39
CA ASP A 278 1.12 -23.51 -25.34
C ASP A 278 2.31 -23.89 -26.24
N ALA A 279 2.39 -23.33 -27.45
CA ALA A 279 3.52 -23.57 -28.34
C ALA A 279 4.85 -23.05 -27.76
N LEU A 280 4.84 -21.85 -27.18
CA LEU A 280 6.00 -21.29 -26.49
C LEU A 280 6.40 -22.11 -25.26
N GLU A 281 5.44 -22.53 -24.44
CA GLU A 281 5.68 -23.37 -23.26
C GLU A 281 6.38 -24.67 -23.66
N ARG A 282 5.89 -25.36 -24.71
CA ARG A 282 6.53 -26.59 -25.20
C ARG A 282 7.98 -26.38 -25.63
N GLN A 283 8.27 -25.25 -26.29
CA GLN A 283 9.64 -24.96 -26.70
C GLN A 283 10.54 -24.63 -25.51
N LEU A 284 10.09 -23.81 -24.57
CA LEU A 284 10.83 -23.49 -23.35
C LEU A 284 11.09 -24.75 -22.50
N PHE A 285 10.07 -25.60 -22.35
CA PHE A 285 10.19 -26.88 -21.66
C PHE A 285 11.21 -27.79 -22.36
N GLY A 286 11.18 -27.86 -23.70
CA GLY A 286 12.17 -28.60 -24.49
C GLY A 286 13.59 -28.06 -24.38
N MET A 287 13.76 -26.77 -24.05
CA MET A 287 15.06 -26.14 -23.76
C MET A 287 15.52 -26.37 -22.31
N GLY A 288 14.72 -27.03 -21.47
CA GLY A 288 15.06 -27.39 -20.09
C GLY A 288 14.66 -26.35 -19.04
N TYR A 289 13.86 -25.34 -19.38
CA TYR A 289 13.32 -24.39 -18.39
C TYR A 289 12.14 -25.00 -17.64
N ASN A 290 12.04 -24.69 -16.34
CA ASN A 290 10.84 -24.99 -15.58
C ASN A 290 9.77 -23.95 -15.92
N THR A 291 8.65 -24.40 -16.47
CA THR A 291 7.54 -23.55 -16.93
C THR A 291 6.20 -23.99 -16.37
N TYR A 292 5.23 -23.07 -16.36
CA TYR A 292 3.83 -23.41 -16.13
C TYR A 292 2.90 -22.43 -16.85
N LEU A 293 1.90 -22.94 -17.57
CA LEU A 293 0.88 -22.15 -18.24
C LEU A 293 -0.43 -22.03 -17.44
N LEU A 294 -0.77 -20.80 -17.06
CA LEU A 294 -2.07 -20.41 -16.52
C LEU A 294 -2.99 -19.95 -17.66
N ASP A 295 -4.01 -20.74 -17.97
CA ASP A 295 -5.02 -20.41 -18.97
C ASP A 295 -6.33 -19.90 -18.35
N GLY A 296 -6.90 -18.87 -18.97
CA GLY A 296 -8.10 -18.19 -18.48
C GLY A 296 -9.38 -19.01 -18.41
N ASP A 297 -9.52 -20.06 -19.22
CA ASP A 297 -10.64 -21.00 -19.07
C ASP A 297 -10.34 -22.03 -17.98
N ASN A 298 -9.11 -22.56 -17.95
CA ASN A 298 -8.72 -23.60 -16.99
C ASN A 298 -8.85 -23.14 -15.53
N VAL A 299 -8.45 -21.90 -15.21
CA VAL A 299 -8.57 -21.39 -13.85
C VAL A 299 -10.02 -21.25 -13.37
N ARG A 300 -10.98 -21.11 -14.31
CA ARG A 300 -12.42 -21.02 -14.00
C ARG A 300 -13.05 -22.35 -13.63
N HIS A 301 -12.35 -23.47 -13.84
CA HIS A 301 -12.78 -24.77 -13.29
C HIS A 301 -12.43 -24.92 -11.80
N GLY A 302 -11.52 -24.10 -11.27
CA GLY A 302 -11.02 -24.20 -9.89
C GLY A 302 -10.93 -22.84 -9.20
N LEU A 303 -9.76 -22.20 -9.29
CA LEU A 303 -9.40 -20.94 -8.61
C LEU A 303 -10.45 -19.82 -8.74
N CYS A 304 -11.11 -19.74 -9.89
CA CYS A 304 -12.05 -18.69 -10.25
C CYS A 304 -13.45 -19.22 -10.61
N ARG A 305 -13.83 -20.39 -10.07
CA ARG A 305 -15.13 -21.04 -10.37
C ARG A 305 -16.34 -20.26 -9.87
N ASP A 306 -16.15 -19.41 -8.88
CA ASP A 306 -17.16 -18.56 -8.24
C ASP A 306 -17.39 -17.23 -9.00
N LEU A 307 -16.53 -16.91 -9.97
CA LEU A 307 -16.56 -15.63 -10.67
C LEU A 307 -17.36 -15.70 -11.98
N GLY A 308 -18.24 -14.73 -12.16
CA GLY A 308 -18.94 -14.49 -13.42
C GLY A 308 -18.09 -13.82 -14.48
N PHE A 309 -18.75 -13.04 -15.34
CA PHE A 309 -18.14 -12.25 -16.41
C PHE A 309 -18.52 -10.77 -16.33
N SER A 310 -18.90 -10.28 -15.13
CA SER A 310 -18.99 -8.83 -14.91
C SER A 310 -17.60 -8.20 -14.88
N ASP A 311 -17.52 -6.87 -14.96
CA ASP A 311 -16.23 -6.18 -14.90
C ASP A 311 -15.54 -6.36 -13.54
N LEU A 312 -16.29 -6.40 -12.44
CA LEU A 312 -15.76 -6.72 -11.11
C LEU A 312 -15.25 -8.17 -11.04
N ASP A 313 -15.99 -9.13 -11.59
CA ASP A 313 -15.52 -10.53 -11.65
C ASP A 313 -14.26 -10.67 -12.49
N ARG A 314 -14.13 -9.89 -13.57
CA ARG A 314 -12.92 -9.87 -14.41
C ARG A 314 -11.73 -9.31 -13.65
N GLN A 315 -11.91 -8.19 -12.95
CA GLN A 315 -10.87 -7.59 -12.12
C GLN A 315 -10.39 -8.58 -11.05
N GLU A 316 -11.32 -9.22 -10.34
CA GLU A 316 -10.99 -10.22 -9.32
C GLU A 316 -10.32 -11.46 -9.92
N ASN A 317 -10.75 -11.91 -11.10
CA ASN A 317 -10.10 -13.02 -11.82
C ASN A 317 -8.65 -12.68 -12.18
N ILE A 318 -8.38 -11.47 -12.69
CA ILE A 318 -7.01 -11.02 -12.99
C ILE A 318 -6.19 -10.88 -11.70
N ARG A 319 -6.76 -10.33 -10.63
CA ARG A 319 -6.08 -10.21 -9.32
C ARG A 319 -5.67 -11.58 -8.77
N ARG A 320 -6.58 -12.56 -8.72
CA ARG A 320 -6.30 -13.93 -8.23
C ARG A 320 -5.21 -14.61 -9.04
N VAL A 321 -5.28 -14.51 -10.36
CA VAL A 321 -4.30 -15.11 -11.26
C VAL A 321 -2.95 -14.42 -11.13
N GLY A 322 -2.93 -13.09 -10.94
CA GLY A 322 -1.72 -12.32 -10.66
C GLY A 322 -1.00 -12.81 -9.40
N GLU A 323 -1.74 -13.03 -8.30
CA GLU A 323 -1.16 -13.57 -7.05
C GLU A 323 -0.60 -14.98 -7.24
N VAL A 324 -1.28 -15.85 -7.99
CA VAL A 324 -0.76 -17.19 -8.30
C VAL A 324 0.49 -17.12 -9.17
N ALA A 325 0.50 -16.27 -10.19
CA ALA A 325 1.67 -16.07 -11.04
C ALA A 325 2.88 -15.53 -10.25
N LYS A 326 2.64 -14.59 -9.32
CA LYS A 326 3.64 -14.10 -8.37
C LYS A 326 4.22 -15.21 -7.50
N LEU A 327 3.39 -16.10 -6.97
CA LEU A 327 3.86 -17.26 -6.19
C LEU A 327 4.72 -18.20 -7.05
N MET A 328 4.38 -18.41 -8.32
CA MET A 328 5.21 -19.23 -9.22
C MET A 328 6.55 -18.58 -9.54
N VAL A 329 6.61 -17.25 -9.63
CA VAL A 329 7.87 -16.50 -9.72
C VAL A 329 8.70 -16.71 -8.45
N ASP A 330 8.09 -16.62 -7.26
CA ASP A 330 8.78 -16.90 -5.99
C ASP A 330 9.34 -18.33 -5.94
N VAL A 331 8.62 -19.31 -6.50
CA VAL A 331 9.08 -20.72 -6.61
C VAL A 331 10.26 -20.88 -7.59
N GLY A 332 10.53 -19.91 -8.46
CA GLY A 332 11.65 -19.95 -9.41
C GLY A 332 11.27 -20.45 -10.81
N VAL A 333 10.01 -20.28 -11.24
CA VAL A 333 9.45 -20.81 -12.51
C VAL A 333 9.17 -19.68 -13.52
N ILE A 334 9.28 -19.96 -14.82
CA ILE A 334 8.78 -19.06 -15.88
C ILE A 334 7.29 -19.34 -16.10
N THR A 335 6.43 -18.40 -15.72
CA THR A 335 4.98 -18.58 -15.75
C THR A 335 4.39 -17.90 -16.97
N LEU A 336 3.73 -18.67 -17.83
CA LEU A 336 3.00 -18.14 -18.97
C LEU A 336 1.54 -17.91 -18.55
N VAL A 337 0.96 -16.77 -18.92
CA VAL A 337 -0.41 -16.41 -18.50
C VAL A 337 -1.21 -15.96 -19.72
N SER A 338 -2.27 -16.69 -20.10
CA SER A 338 -3.08 -16.41 -21.29
C SER A 338 -4.48 -15.92 -20.94
N PHE A 339 -4.68 -14.60 -20.92
CA PHE A 339 -5.94 -13.97 -20.50
C PHE A 339 -6.37 -12.84 -21.41
N ILE A 340 -7.68 -12.59 -21.54
CA ILE A 340 -8.15 -11.40 -22.27
C ILE A 340 -7.66 -10.12 -21.59
N SER A 341 -7.72 -10.06 -20.25
CA SER A 341 -7.21 -8.96 -19.41
C SER A 341 -7.50 -7.57 -20.00
N PRO A 342 -8.79 -7.19 -20.13
CA PRO A 342 -9.20 -6.06 -20.98
C PRO A 342 -8.78 -4.69 -20.46
N PHE A 343 -8.59 -4.52 -19.15
CA PHE A 343 -8.29 -3.23 -18.54
C PHE A 343 -6.77 -3.08 -18.31
N ARG A 344 -6.21 -1.93 -18.71
CA ARG A 344 -4.78 -1.62 -18.51
C ARG A 344 -4.41 -1.60 -17.03
N ASN A 345 -5.27 -1.01 -16.19
CA ASN A 345 -5.03 -0.88 -14.77
C ASN A 345 -4.80 -2.25 -14.10
N ASP A 346 -5.59 -3.26 -14.46
CA ASP A 346 -5.46 -4.60 -13.90
C ASP A 346 -4.11 -5.24 -14.27
N ARG A 347 -3.67 -5.07 -15.53
CA ARG A 347 -2.36 -5.57 -15.98
C ARG A 347 -1.22 -4.82 -15.29
N GLN A 348 -1.37 -3.51 -15.08
CA GLN A 348 -0.41 -2.70 -14.34
C GLN A 348 -0.31 -3.12 -12.86
N ILE A 349 -1.43 -3.47 -12.23
CA ILE A 349 -1.43 -4.01 -10.86
C ILE A 349 -0.61 -5.31 -10.81
N VAL A 350 -0.83 -6.25 -11.74
CA VAL A 350 -0.05 -7.50 -11.78
C VAL A 350 1.44 -7.24 -12.04
N ARG A 351 1.76 -6.33 -12.97
CA ARG A 351 3.15 -5.90 -13.23
C ARG A 351 3.83 -5.39 -11.96
N ASN A 352 3.12 -4.63 -11.13
CA ASN A 352 3.64 -4.07 -9.88
C ASN A 352 3.75 -5.10 -8.74
N MET A 353 3.29 -6.35 -8.93
CA MET A 353 3.39 -7.42 -7.92
C MET A 353 4.76 -8.10 -7.84
N VAL A 354 5.58 -7.95 -8.89
CA VAL A 354 6.90 -8.61 -9.06
C VAL A 354 8.00 -7.56 -9.26
N GLU A 355 9.27 -7.98 -9.24
CA GLU A 355 10.38 -7.05 -9.44
C GLU A 355 10.42 -6.50 -10.87
N ALA A 356 11.16 -5.40 -11.04
CA ALA A 356 11.46 -4.88 -12.37
C ALA A 356 12.10 -5.97 -13.24
N ASP A 357 11.68 -6.04 -14.51
CA ASP A 357 12.11 -7.05 -15.48
C ASP A 357 11.64 -8.50 -15.22
N GLU A 358 10.73 -8.75 -14.29
CA GLU A 358 10.09 -10.07 -14.07
C GLU A 358 8.72 -10.20 -14.75
N PHE A 359 8.21 -9.14 -15.40
CA PHE A 359 6.93 -9.15 -16.10
C PHE A 359 7.11 -8.72 -17.56
N ILE A 360 6.79 -9.64 -18.49
CA ILE A 360 6.82 -9.42 -19.94
C ILE A 360 5.39 -9.41 -20.46
N GLU A 361 4.88 -8.24 -20.85
CA GLU A 361 3.58 -8.08 -21.47
C GLU A 361 3.67 -8.36 -22.97
N VAL A 362 2.99 -9.42 -23.39
CA VAL A 362 2.85 -9.82 -24.79
C VAL A 362 1.48 -9.38 -25.29
N TYR A 363 1.45 -8.33 -26.09
CA TYR A 363 0.24 -7.88 -26.77
C TYR A 363 0.02 -8.69 -28.05
N VAL A 364 -1.01 -9.53 -28.03
CA VAL A 364 -1.47 -10.29 -29.19
C VAL A 364 -2.47 -9.45 -29.98
N ASN A 365 -1.91 -8.59 -30.84
CA ASN A 365 -2.61 -7.55 -31.60
C ASN A 365 -3.25 -8.10 -32.88
N THR A 366 -4.07 -9.15 -32.74
CA THR A 366 -4.82 -9.71 -33.86
C THR A 366 -6.08 -8.85 -34.11
N PRO A 367 -6.33 -8.38 -35.36
CA PRO A 367 -7.49 -7.53 -35.65
C PRO A 367 -8.83 -8.20 -35.31
N LEU A 368 -9.80 -7.41 -34.81
CA LEU A 368 -11.12 -7.90 -34.37
C LEU A 368 -11.83 -8.76 -35.43
N TRP A 369 -11.79 -8.34 -36.70
CA TRP A 369 -12.45 -9.08 -37.79
C TRP A 369 -11.82 -10.46 -38.03
N VAL A 370 -10.52 -10.63 -37.77
CA VAL A 370 -9.85 -11.95 -37.82
C VAL A 370 -10.32 -12.82 -36.65
N CYS A 371 -10.38 -12.23 -35.45
CA CYS A 371 -10.89 -12.91 -34.26
C CYS A 371 -12.34 -13.40 -34.46
N GLU A 372 -13.20 -12.55 -35.03
CA GLU A 372 -14.59 -12.87 -35.39
C GLU A 372 -14.68 -13.96 -36.46
N LYS A 373 -13.79 -13.93 -37.47
CA LYS A 373 -13.75 -14.97 -38.50
C LYS A 373 -13.31 -16.32 -37.94
N ARG A 374 -12.40 -16.34 -36.96
CA ARG A 374 -11.90 -17.57 -36.32
C ARG A 374 -12.94 -18.18 -35.38
N ASP A 375 -13.58 -17.36 -34.55
CA ASP A 375 -14.60 -17.66 -33.52
C ASP A 375 -14.73 -19.15 -33.10
N PRO A 376 -13.67 -19.78 -32.57
CA PRO A 376 -13.64 -21.23 -32.36
C PRO A 376 -14.67 -21.71 -31.32
N LYS A 377 -15.13 -20.79 -30.46
CA LYS A 377 -16.11 -21.04 -29.39
C LYS A 377 -17.52 -20.55 -29.73
N GLY A 378 -17.72 -19.93 -30.91
CA GLY A 378 -19.00 -19.33 -31.30
C GLY A 378 -19.43 -18.13 -30.45
N LEU A 379 -18.50 -17.51 -29.71
CA LEU A 379 -18.82 -16.44 -28.75
C LEU A 379 -19.07 -15.10 -29.44
N TYR A 380 -18.34 -14.81 -30.52
CA TYR A 380 -18.57 -13.60 -31.31
C TYR A 380 -19.96 -13.63 -31.97
N ARG A 381 -20.35 -14.79 -32.53
CA ARG A 381 -21.70 -14.96 -33.09
C ARG A 381 -22.79 -14.70 -32.04
N LYS A 382 -22.65 -15.28 -30.84
CA LYS A 382 -23.60 -15.08 -29.73
C LYS A 382 -23.65 -13.63 -29.26
N ALA A 383 -22.50 -12.96 -29.16
CA ALA A 383 -22.44 -11.55 -28.80
C ALA A 383 -23.12 -10.66 -29.84
N ARG A 384 -22.88 -10.88 -31.14
CA ARG A 384 -23.53 -10.15 -32.23
C ARG A 384 -25.05 -10.37 -32.27
N ASN A 385 -25.52 -11.53 -31.83
CA ASN A 385 -26.95 -11.85 -31.69
C ASN A 385 -27.58 -11.29 -30.39
N GLY A 386 -26.82 -10.65 -29.51
CA GLY A 386 -27.31 -10.11 -28.23
C GLY A 386 -27.46 -11.15 -27.11
N GLU A 387 -27.03 -12.40 -27.32
CA GLU A 387 -27.09 -13.47 -26.31
C GLU A 387 -26.02 -13.28 -25.21
N ILE A 388 -24.94 -12.57 -25.50
CA ILE A 388 -23.89 -12.20 -24.54
C ILE A 388 -23.80 -10.67 -24.48
N GLN A 389 -24.28 -10.08 -23.38
CA GLN A 389 -24.40 -8.63 -23.26
C GLN A 389 -23.06 -7.91 -22.99
N GLN A 390 -22.12 -8.56 -22.32
CA GLN A 390 -20.84 -7.96 -21.92
C GLN A 390 -19.66 -8.72 -22.55
N PHE A 391 -19.53 -8.62 -23.88
CA PHE A 391 -18.43 -9.27 -24.59
C PHE A 391 -17.34 -8.26 -24.98
N THR A 392 -16.11 -8.52 -24.53
CA THR A 392 -14.94 -7.67 -24.78
C THR A 392 -14.65 -7.52 -26.28
N GLY A 393 -14.50 -6.28 -26.72
CA GLY A 393 -14.26 -5.91 -28.12
C GLY A 393 -15.53 -5.73 -28.96
N ILE A 394 -16.73 -6.01 -28.41
CA ILE A 394 -18.02 -5.75 -29.06
C ILE A 394 -18.85 -4.78 -28.23
N ASN A 395 -19.28 -5.19 -27.03
CA ASN A 395 -20.16 -4.42 -26.13
C ASN A 395 -19.47 -3.99 -24.83
N SER A 396 -18.24 -4.46 -24.60
CA SER A 396 -17.37 -4.08 -23.47
C SER A 396 -16.00 -3.68 -24.02
N PRO A 397 -15.33 -2.66 -23.46
CA PRO A 397 -14.07 -2.13 -23.99
C PRO A 397 -12.91 -3.12 -23.86
N TYR A 398 -11.92 -2.95 -24.74
CA TYR A 398 -10.58 -3.54 -24.60
C TYR A 398 -9.56 -2.41 -24.66
N GLU A 399 -8.79 -2.24 -23.59
CA GLU A 399 -7.75 -1.22 -23.48
C GLU A 399 -6.41 -1.83 -23.88
N ALA A 400 -6.01 -1.60 -25.14
CA ALA A 400 -4.72 -2.03 -25.64
C ALA A 400 -3.57 -1.45 -24.79
N PRO A 401 -2.49 -2.22 -24.55
CA PRO A 401 -1.33 -1.72 -23.82
C PRO A 401 -0.61 -0.63 -24.62
N GLU A 402 -0.13 0.40 -23.92
CA GLU A 402 0.55 1.53 -24.54
C GLU A 402 2.04 1.25 -24.79
N SER A 403 2.68 0.44 -23.95
CA SER A 403 4.10 0.09 -24.05
C SER A 403 4.36 -1.36 -23.63
N PRO A 404 3.80 -2.35 -24.35
CA PRO A 404 4.09 -3.75 -24.09
C PRO A 404 5.55 -4.08 -24.47
N GLU A 405 6.18 -5.01 -23.75
CA GLU A 405 7.52 -5.51 -24.08
C GLU A 405 7.55 -6.22 -25.44
N VAL A 406 6.45 -6.89 -25.80
CA VAL A 406 6.34 -7.61 -27.08
C VAL A 406 4.97 -7.36 -27.70
N VAL A 407 4.96 -7.07 -29.00
CA VAL A 407 3.74 -7.04 -29.82
C VAL A 407 3.85 -8.13 -30.88
N ILE A 408 2.83 -8.97 -30.99
CA ILE A 408 2.73 -10.00 -32.03
C ILE A 408 1.38 -9.89 -32.76
N ASP A 409 1.39 -10.18 -34.06
CA ASP A 409 0.18 -10.28 -34.88
C ASP A 409 0.07 -11.70 -35.47
N THR A 410 -0.82 -12.50 -34.90
CA THR A 410 -1.04 -13.89 -35.34
C THR A 410 -1.83 -14.00 -36.65
N SER A 411 -2.23 -12.87 -37.25
CA SER A 411 -2.85 -12.85 -38.58
C SER A 411 -1.82 -12.67 -39.70
N ALA A 412 -0.66 -12.11 -39.38
CA ALA A 412 0.42 -11.84 -40.33
C ALA A 412 1.47 -12.95 -40.37
N HIS A 413 1.68 -13.65 -39.26
CA HIS A 413 2.71 -14.68 -39.10
C HIS A 413 2.10 -16.04 -38.78
N ASP A 414 2.79 -17.11 -39.19
CA ASP A 414 2.45 -18.44 -38.72
C ASP A 414 2.89 -18.66 -37.26
N LEU A 415 2.51 -19.82 -36.70
CA LEU A 415 2.77 -20.13 -35.31
C LEU A 415 4.26 -20.27 -35.00
N GLU A 416 5.04 -20.85 -35.91
CA GLU A 416 6.47 -21.10 -35.71
C GLU A 416 7.25 -19.78 -35.74
N GLU A 417 6.95 -18.90 -36.70
CA GLU A 417 7.50 -17.55 -36.78
C GLU A 417 7.15 -16.73 -35.53
N THR A 418 5.89 -16.75 -35.09
CA THR A 418 5.43 -16.02 -33.92
C THR A 418 6.16 -16.48 -32.65
N VAL A 419 6.30 -17.80 -32.47
CA VAL A 419 7.03 -18.38 -31.34
C VAL A 419 8.52 -18.02 -31.42
N GLY A 420 9.13 -18.04 -32.62
CA GLY A 420 10.49 -17.59 -32.84
C GLY A 420 10.73 -16.13 -32.44
N GLN A 421 9.78 -15.23 -32.75
CA GLN A 421 9.80 -13.83 -32.30
C GLN A 421 9.77 -13.72 -30.77
N LEU A 422 8.95 -14.53 -30.10
CA LEU A 422 8.86 -14.55 -28.63
C LEU A 422 10.15 -15.05 -28.00
N ILE A 423 10.75 -16.14 -28.49
CA ILE A 423 12.06 -16.61 -28.03
C ILE A 423 13.14 -15.54 -28.19
N ALA A 424 13.17 -14.86 -29.35
CA ALA A 424 14.11 -13.77 -29.58
C ALA A 424 13.89 -12.61 -28.60
N ALA A 425 12.64 -12.26 -28.31
CA ALA A 425 12.31 -11.23 -27.34
C ALA A 425 12.73 -11.63 -25.91
N LEU A 426 12.43 -12.85 -25.47
CA LEU A 426 12.80 -13.34 -24.14
C LEU A 426 14.32 -13.32 -23.93
N ARG A 427 15.12 -13.63 -24.97
CA ARG A 427 16.59 -13.47 -24.93
C ARG A 427 17.02 -12.02 -24.79
N ARG A 428 16.39 -11.09 -25.52
CA ARG A 428 16.70 -9.65 -25.41
C ARG A 428 16.40 -9.12 -24.02
N HIS A 429 15.31 -9.57 -23.40
CA HIS A 429 14.94 -9.23 -22.02
C HIS A 429 15.69 -10.04 -20.95
N ARG A 430 16.64 -10.92 -21.37
CA ARG A 430 17.46 -11.77 -20.48
C ARG A 430 16.62 -12.65 -19.55
N ILE A 431 15.48 -13.14 -20.04
CA ILE A 431 14.67 -14.14 -19.34
C ILE A 431 15.25 -15.54 -19.56
N ILE A 432 15.70 -15.80 -20.80
CA ILE A 432 16.28 -17.08 -21.23
C ILE A 432 17.65 -16.92 -21.87
#